data_AF-A0A2D6UI98-F1
#
_entry.id   AF-A0A2D6UI98-F1
#
_cell.length_a   1.000
_cell.length_b   1.000
_cell.length_c   1.000
_cell.angle_alpha   90.00
_cell.angle_beta   90.00
_cell.angle_gamma   90.00
#
_symmetry.space_group_name_H-M   'P 1'
#
loop_
_entity.id
_entity.type
_entity.pdbx_description
1 polymer ?
#
loop_
_entity_poly.entity_id
_entity_poly.type
_entity_poly.pdbx_seq_one_letter_code
_entity_poly.pdbx_strand_id
1 'polypeptide(L)'
;MSLLQAYLKTPRTRRALSLKPGDKGFSLIELVVVIAVLAVLTAIALPNFLGVSDDAAARAGQQAAVTAFKECQVRKARGETTGTFAQADINDFYITAVASNTTSVTAGIAGNPPTSSKNCFTNNALNNFLAQPKVEYKFAKFLVKTSGVKTCTSGASTTYATTFDVGCDQAGAAAQYGASEGTWR
;
A
#
# COMPACT_ATOMS: atom_id res chain seq x y z
N MET A 1 71.36 11.59 35.95
CA MET A 1 70.23 11.27 35.06
C MET A 1 69.88 12.52 34.26
N SER A 2 69.82 12.43 32.93
CA SER A 2 69.69 13.61 32.07
C SER A 2 68.26 14.20 32.15
N LEU A 3 68.17 15.52 32.39
CA LEU A 3 66.90 16.26 32.44
C LEU A 3 66.09 16.11 31.14
N LEU A 4 66.77 15.84 30.03
CA LEU A 4 66.19 15.59 28.71
C LEU A 4 65.32 14.31 28.70
N GLN A 5 65.78 13.23 29.33
CA GLN A 5 64.99 11.99 29.44
C GLN A 5 63.74 12.17 30.31
N ALA A 6 63.80 13.03 31.33
CA ALA A 6 62.64 13.36 32.16
C ALA A 6 61.59 14.17 31.36
N TYR A 7 62.04 15.12 30.54
CA TYR A 7 61.17 15.95 29.71
C TYR A 7 60.47 15.16 28.58
N LEU A 8 61.16 14.18 27.99
CA LEU A 8 60.59 13.30 26.95
C LEU A 8 59.58 12.26 27.49
N LYS A 9 59.60 11.96 28.80
CA LYS A 9 58.70 10.98 29.42
C LYS A 9 57.34 11.58 29.84
N THR A 10 57.18 12.89 29.75
CA THR A 10 55.95 13.61 30.11
C THR A 10 54.80 13.24 29.16
N PRO A 11 53.57 12.97 29.65
CA PRO A 11 52.45 12.54 28.78
C PRO A 11 52.04 13.59 27.74
N ARG A 12 52.28 14.87 28.01
CA ARG A 12 52.00 15.98 27.08
C ARG A 12 52.97 16.00 25.89
N THR A 13 54.26 15.83 26.14
CA THR A 13 55.29 15.78 25.08
C THR A 13 55.15 14.52 24.23
N ARG A 14 54.73 13.40 24.84
CA ARG A 14 54.43 12.16 24.12
C ARG A 14 53.23 12.27 23.18
N ARG A 15 52.15 12.96 23.57
CA ARG A 15 51.01 13.24 22.67
C ARG A 15 51.41 14.17 21.53
N ALA A 16 52.18 15.21 21.80
CA ALA A 16 52.69 16.13 20.78
C ALA A 16 53.58 15.41 19.75
N LEU A 17 54.43 14.47 20.18
CA LEU A 17 55.29 13.66 19.31
C LEU A 17 54.56 12.47 18.65
N SER A 18 53.45 12.00 19.24
CA SER A 18 52.65 10.88 18.72
C SER A 18 51.54 11.32 17.76
N LEU A 19 51.28 12.63 17.64
CA LEU A 19 50.40 13.17 16.60
C LEU A 19 51.07 12.93 15.25
N LYS A 20 50.61 11.89 14.56
CA LYS A 20 51.05 11.58 13.21
C LYS A 20 50.58 12.74 12.31
N PRO A 21 51.49 13.44 11.61
CA PRO A 21 51.10 14.51 10.70
C PRO A 21 50.30 13.88 9.55
N GLY A 22 48.98 13.87 9.66
CA GLY A 22 48.08 13.17 8.72
C GLY A 22 46.72 12.78 9.30
N ASP A 23 46.60 12.62 10.62
CA ASP A 23 45.30 12.31 11.27
C ASP A 23 44.49 13.60 11.44
N LYS A 24 43.96 14.14 10.34
CA LYS A 24 42.97 15.22 10.37
C LYS A 24 41.61 14.60 10.72
N GLY A 25 41.08 14.91 11.89
CA GLY A 25 39.70 14.58 12.24
C GLY A 25 38.70 15.28 11.31
N PHE A 26 37.53 14.69 11.14
CA PHE A 26 36.43 15.26 10.37
C PHE A 26 36.06 16.64 10.94
N SER A 27 36.00 17.67 10.10
CA SER A 27 35.64 19.00 10.54
C SER A 27 34.15 19.08 10.84
N LEU A 28 33.77 19.83 11.88
CA LEU A 28 32.35 20.06 12.18
C LEU A 28 31.63 20.71 10.98
N ILE A 29 32.33 21.53 10.17
CA ILE A 29 31.73 22.13 8.97
C ILE A 29 31.47 21.10 7.87
N GLU A 30 32.33 20.08 7.74
CA GLU A 30 32.15 19.01 6.75
C GLU A 30 30.88 18.22 7.09
N LEU A 31 30.63 17.98 8.38
CA LEU A 31 29.41 17.30 8.81
C LEU A 31 28.17 18.16 8.53
N VAL A 32 28.23 19.47 8.82
CA VAL A 32 27.10 20.40 8.62
C VAL A 32 26.73 20.54 7.15
N VAL A 33 27.72 20.64 6.25
CA VAL A 33 27.44 20.74 4.81
C VAL A 33 26.82 19.44 4.28
N VAL A 34 27.28 18.28 4.73
CA VAL A 34 26.72 16.99 4.31
C VAL A 34 25.24 16.85 4.72
N ILE A 35 24.88 17.17 5.96
CA ILE A 35 23.48 17.11 6.39
C ILE A 35 22.61 18.15 5.67
N ALA A 36 23.17 19.31 5.31
CA ALA A 36 22.45 20.33 4.54
C ALA A 36 22.12 19.84 3.13
N VAL A 37 23.07 19.19 2.45
CA VAL A 37 22.83 18.58 1.12
C VAL A 37 21.83 17.43 1.22
N LEU A 38 21.97 16.56 2.22
CA LEU A 38 21.01 15.46 2.45
C LEU A 38 19.59 15.99 2.72
N ALA A 39 19.43 17.10 3.44
CA ALA A 39 18.13 17.71 3.69
C ALA A 39 17.43 18.19 2.41
N VAL A 40 18.19 18.75 1.45
CA VAL A 40 17.64 19.19 0.16
C VAL A 40 17.23 17.98 -0.70
N LEU A 41 18.07 16.93 -0.74
CA LEU A 41 17.77 15.72 -1.50
C LEU A 41 16.55 14.98 -0.95
N THR A 42 16.42 14.85 0.38
CA THR A 42 15.29 14.17 1.00
C THR A 42 13.99 14.96 0.83
N ALA A 43 14.03 16.29 0.85
CA ALA A 43 12.83 17.12 0.64
C ALA A 43 12.15 16.87 -0.71
N ILE A 44 12.91 16.58 -1.78
CA ILE A 44 12.37 16.31 -3.12
C ILE A 44 12.02 14.83 -3.29
N ALA A 45 12.83 13.91 -2.73
CA ALA A 45 12.67 12.47 -2.95
C ALA A 45 11.58 11.83 -2.08
N LEU A 46 11.42 12.28 -0.83
CA LEU A 46 10.50 11.66 0.13
C LEU A 46 9.00 11.78 -0.21
N PRO A 47 8.46 12.91 -0.72
CA PRO A 47 7.00 13.04 -0.93
C PRO A 47 6.45 12.00 -1.92
N ASN A 48 7.23 11.61 -2.93
CA ASN A 48 6.80 10.63 -3.93
C ASN A 48 6.75 9.20 -3.38
N PHE A 49 7.53 8.87 -2.35
CA PHE A 49 7.63 7.51 -1.84
C PHE A 49 6.41 7.08 -1.00
N LEU A 50 5.67 8.04 -0.43
CA LEU A 50 4.55 7.77 0.46
C LEU A 50 3.31 7.23 -0.27
N GLY A 51 3.06 7.61 -1.53
CA GLY A 51 1.88 7.17 -2.28
C GLY A 51 2.03 5.85 -3.04
N VAL A 52 3.27 5.46 -3.38
CA VAL A 52 3.52 4.28 -4.24
C VAL A 52 3.07 2.97 -3.59
N SER A 53 3.24 2.84 -2.28
CA SER A 53 2.84 1.64 -1.54
C SER A 53 1.33 1.45 -1.52
N ASP A 54 0.59 2.54 -1.33
CA ASP A 54 -0.87 2.55 -1.34
C ASP A 54 -1.41 2.29 -2.76
N ASP A 55 -0.79 2.86 -3.79
CA ASP A 55 -1.12 2.57 -5.19
C ASP A 55 -0.90 1.09 -5.54
N ALA A 56 0.20 0.50 -5.08
CA ALA A 56 0.50 -0.91 -5.28
C ALA A 56 -0.53 -1.80 -4.56
N ALA A 57 -0.93 -1.45 -3.34
CA ALA A 57 -1.94 -2.18 -2.58
C ALA A 57 -3.31 -2.16 -3.29
N ALA A 58 -3.76 -1.00 -3.77
CA ALA A 58 -5.01 -0.86 -4.51
C ALA A 58 -5.02 -1.71 -5.79
N ARG A 59 -3.93 -1.65 -6.58
CA ARG A 59 -3.77 -2.46 -7.80
C ARG A 59 -3.75 -3.97 -7.48
N ALA A 60 -3.10 -4.38 -6.41
CA ALA A 60 -3.09 -5.78 -5.97
C ALA A 60 -4.50 -6.28 -5.65
N GLY A 61 -5.31 -5.46 -4.95
CA GLY A 61 -6.71 -5.77 -4.66
C GLY A 61 -7.55 -5.96 -5.93
N GLN A 62 -7.42 -5.04 -6.91
CA GLN A 62 -8.10 -5.14 -8.20
C GLN A 62 -7.71 -6.41 -8.97
N GLN A 63 -6.41 -6.69 -9.05
CA GLN A 63 -5.89 -7.85 -9.77
C GLN A 63 -6.36 -9.15 -9.13
N ALA A 64 -6.44 -9.22 -7.81
CA ALA A 64 -6.92 -10.41 -7.13
C ALA A 64 -8.42 -10.65 -7.32
N ALA A 65 -9.25 -9.61 -7.31
CA ALA A 65 -10.67 -9.75 -7.65
C ALA A 65 -10.87 -10.24 -9.10
N VAL A 66 -10.10 -9.70 -10.05
CA VAL A 66 -10.11 -10.16 -11.44
C VAL A 66 -9.61 -11.60 -11.58
N THR A 67 -8.60 -11.98 -10.81
CA THR A 67 -8.05 -13.34 -10.83
C THR A 67 -9.06 -14.35 -10.28
N ALA A 68 -9.73 -14.03 -9.17
CA ALA A 68 -10.83 -14.85 -8.63
C ALA A 68 -11.97 -15.02 -9.64
N PHE A 69 -12.38 -13.93 -10.30
CA PHE A 69 -13.38 -13.97 -11.36
C PHE A 69 -12.96 -14.87 -12.52
N LYS A 70 -11.73 -14.74 -13.01
CA LYS A 70 -11.20 -15.58 -14.11
C LYS A 70 -11.17 -17.06 -13.74
N GLU A 71 -10.74 -17.40 -12.52
CA GLU A 71 -10.72 -18.79 -12.06
C GLU A 71 -12.14 -19.39 -12.09
N CYS A 72 -13.11 -18.70 -11.50
CA CYS A 72 -14.48 -19.17 -11.45
C CYS A 72 -15.15 -19.22 -12.84
N GLN A 73 -14.80 -18.30 -13.74
CA GLN A 73 -15.27 -18.33 -15.14
C GLN A 73 -14.73 -19.55 -15.89
N VAL A 74 -13.45 -19.89 -15.69
CA VAL A 74 -12.87 -21.10 -16.29
C VAL A 74 -13.56 -22.37 -15.77
N ARG A 75 -13.87 -22.44 -14.47
CA ARG A 75 -14.64 -23.54 -13.89
C ARG A 75 -16.03 -23.65 -14.49
N LYS A 76 -16.73 -22.52 -14.67
CA LYS A 76 -18.04 -22.50 -15.35
C LYS A 76 -17.92 -23.01 -16.78
N ALA A 77 -16.89 -22.59 -17.50
CA ALA A 77 -16.65 -23.03 -18.88
C ALA A 77 -16.37 -24.55 -18.97
N ARG A 78 -15.88 -25.17 -17.89
CA ARG A 78 -15.72 -26.63 -17.76
C ARG A 78 -17.00 -27.36 -17.34
N GLY A 79 -18.12 -26.64 -17.13
CA GLY A 79 -19.38 -27.21 -16.68
C GLY A 79 -19.50 -27.40 -15.17
N GLU A 80 -18.55 -26.86 -14.38
CA GLU A 80 -18.65 -26.89 -12.92
C GLU A 80 -19.74 -25.90 -12.46
N THR A 81 -20.62 -26.35 -11.56
CA THR A 81 -21.65 -25.51 -10.90
C THR A 81 -21.38 -25.29 -9.43
N THR A 82 -20.30 -25.89 -8.91
CA THR A 82 -19.82 -25.79 -7.54
C THR A 82 -18.31 -25.65 -7.56
N GLY A 83 -17.75 -24.93 -6.60
CA GLY A 83 -16.30 -24.77 -6.52
C GLY A 83 -15.93 -23.49 -5.81
N THR A 84 -14.68 -23.43 -5.37
CA THR A 84 -14.11 -22.26 -4.72
C THR A 84 -12.91 -21.73 -5.49
N PHE A 85 -12.64 -20.43 -5.37
CA PHE A 85 -11.41 -19.83 -5.89
C PHE A 85 -10.30 -19.83 -4.84
N ALA A 86 -9.06 -19.79 -5.32
CA ALA A 86 -7.89 -19.57 -4.49
C ALA A 86 -7.85 -18.12 -4.00
N GLN A 87 -8.03 -17.91 -2.70
CA GLN A 87 -7.97 -16.58 -2.12
C GLN A 87 -6.53 -16.06 -2.13
N ALA A 88 -6.30 -14.92 -2.77
CA ALA A 88 -5.04 -14.21 -2.66
C ALA A 88 -4.89 -13.64 -1.24
N ASP A 89 -3.75 -13.90 -0.61
CA ASP A 89 -3.39 -13.27 0.66
C ASP A 89 -2.71 -11.93 0.37
N ILE A 90 -3.45 -10.85 0.57
CA ILE A 90 -2.99 -9.47 0.34
C ILE A 90 -3.14 -8.71 1.65
N ASN A 91 -2.12 -7.95 2.02
CA ASN A 91 -2.06 -7.28 3.32
C ASN A 91 -3.26 -6.35 3.56
N ASP A 92 -3.66 -5.57 2.56
CA ASP A 92 -4.63 -4.49 2.72
C ASP A 92 -6.05 -4.81 2.22
N PHE A 93 -6.28 -5.95 1.57
CA PHE A 93 -7.57 -6.30 0.97
C PHE A 93 -8.07 -7.70 1.38
N TYR A 94 -9.40 -7.83 1.48
CA TYR A 94 -10.12 -9.10 1.47
C TYR A 94 -10.78 -9.32 0.12
N ILE A 95 -10.58 -10.51 -0.44
CA ILE A 95 -11.27 -10.96 -1.66
C ILE A 95 -12.40 -11.91 -1.26
N THR A 96 -13.62 -11.62 -1.71
CA THR A 96 -14.82 -12.38 -1.36
C THR A 96 -15.78 -12.48 -2.55
N ALA A 97 -16.49 -13.60 -2.64
CA ALA A 97 -17.62 -13.74 -3.53
C ALA A 97 -18.88 -13.13 -2.91
N VAL A 98 -19.64 -12.39 -3.70
CA VAL A 98 -20.93 -11.80 -3.33
C VAL A 98 -22.00 -12.25 -4.32
N ALA A 99 -23.27 -12.18 -3.91
CA ALA A 99 -24.38 -12.66 -4.73
C ALA A 99 -24.37 -12.02 -6.14
N SER A 100 -24.81 -12.79 -7.13
CA SER A 100 -24.83 -12.37 -8.54
C SER A 100 -25.68 -11.12 -8.81
N ASN A 101 -26.69 -10.87 -7.97
CA ASN A 101 -27.57 -9.72 -8.02
C ASN A 101 -27.01 -8.48 -7.29
N THR A 102 -25.81 -8.53 -6.70
CA THR A 102 -25.17 -7.36 -6.11
C THR A 102 -24.83 -6.35 -7.21
N THR A 103 -25.61 -5.28 -7.31
CA THR A 103 -25.45 -4.24 -8.33
C THR A 103 -24.53 -3.11 -7.91
N SER A 104 -24.45 -2.86 -6.60
CA SER A 104 -23.68 -1.79 -5.99
C SER A 104 -23.09 -2.24 -4.65
N VAL A 105 -22.00 -1.60 -4.22
CA VAL A 105 -21.40 -1.80 -2.91
C VAL A 105 -21.28 -0.44 -2.24
N THR A 106 -21.89 -0.26 -1.07
CA THR A 106 -21.89 1.03 -0.35
C THR A 106 -20.49 1.37 0.20
N ALA A 107 -20.20 2.67 0.38
CA ALA A 107 -19.06 3.16 1.15
C ALA A 107 -19.11 2.67 2.61
N GLY A 108 -17.95 2.54 3.26
CA GLY A 108 -17.81 2.01 4.63
C GLY A 108 -17.88 0.48 4.71
N ILE A 109 -17.29 -0.15 5.73
CA ILE A 109 -17.41 -1.61 5.89
C ILE A 109 -18.86 -1.87 6.32
N ALA A 110 -19.69 -2.49 5.47
CA ALA A 110 -20.88 -3.14 5.97
C ALA A 110 -20.38 -4.21 6.95
N GLY A 111 -20.77 -4.07 8.22
CA GLY A 111 -20.10 -4.67 9.38
C GLY A 111 -19.61 -6.10 9.17
N ASN A 112 -18.38 -6.36 9.62
CA ASN A 112 -17.66 -7.63 9.46
C ASN A 112 -17.42 -7.98 7.97
N PRO A 113 -16.21 -8.39 7.53
CA PRO A 113 -16.09 -8.95 6.19
C PRO A 113 -17.15 -10.05 6.06
N PRO A 114 -17.99 -10.08 5.00
CA PRO A 114 -18.84 -11.24 4.76
C PRO A 114 -17.87 -12.40 4.70
N THR A 115 -17.94 -13.26 5.72
CA THR A 115 -17.14 -14.46 5.94
C THR A 115 -16.55 -14.94 4.62
N SER A 116 -15.26 -14.66 4.40
CA SER A 116 -14.57 -14.64 3.09
C SER A 116 -15.07 -15.73 2.13
N SER A 117 -16.18 -15.45 1.45
CA SER A 117 -16.89 -16.48 0.72
C SER A 117 -16.04 -16.79 -0.48
N LYS A 118 -15.51 -18.01 -0.54
CA LYS A 118 -14.67 -18.44 -1.66
C LYS A 118 -15.51 -19.02 -2.79
N ASN A 119 -16.83 -19.04 -2.65
CA ASN A 119 -17.72 -19.77 -3.53
C ASN A 119 -17.79 -19.09 -4.89
N CYS A 120 -17.37 -19.81 -5.93
CA CYS A 120 -17.53 -19.36 -7.31
C CYS A 120 -19.00 -19.27 -7.72
N PHE A 121 -19.86 -20.09 -7.10
CA PHE A 121 -21.24 -20.29 -7.51
C PHE A 121 -22.21 -20.25 -6.33
N THR A 122 -23.41 -19.73 -6.59
CA THR A 122 -24.59 -19.85 -5.72
C THR A 122 -25.77 -20.19 -6.60
N ASN A 123 -26.55 -21.22 -6.27
CA ASN A 123 -27.71 -21.66 -7.07
C ASN A 123 -27.36 -21.86 -8.57
N ASN A 124 -26.23 -22.50 -8.86
CA ASN A 124 -25.68 -22.72 -10.22
C ASN A 124 -25.39 -21.45 -11.05
N ALA A 125 -25.48 -20.26 -10.44
CA ALA A 125 -25.07 -19.00 -11.05
C ALA A 125 -23.70 -18.60 -10.52
N LEU A 126 -22.88 -17.95 -11.36
CA LEU A 126 -21.63 -17.36 -10.89
C LEU A 126 -21.92 -16.25 -9.89
N ASN A 127 -21.06 -16.13 -8.89
CA ASN A 127 -21.05 -14.99 -7.99
C ASN A 127 -20.30 -13.80 -8.61
N ASN A 128 -20.56 -12.60 -8.08
CA ASN A 128 -19.70 -11.45 -8.31
C ASN A 128 -18.51 -11.51 -7.35
N PHE A 129 -17.43 -10.76 -7.63
CA PHE A 129 -16.20 -10.78 -6.83
C PHE A 129 -15.88 -9.40 -6.31
N LEU A 130 -15.72 -9.28 -5.01
CA LEU A 130 -15.46 -8.03 -4.31
C LEU A 130 -14.07 -8.06 -3.67
N ALA A 131 -13.28 -7.04 -3.95
CA ALA A 131 -12.10 -6.66 -3.18
C ALA A 131 -12.48 -5.48 -2.26
N GLN A 132 -12.38 -5.70 -0.95
CA GLN A 132 -12.68 -4.69 0.08
C GLN A 132 -11.43 -4.45 0.94
N PRO A 133 -11.13 -3.20 1.34
CA PRO A 133 -10.01 -2.94 2.24
C PRO A 133 -10.24 -3.56 3.63
N LYS A 134 -9.15 -4.01 4.28
CA LYS A 134 -9.20 -4.51 5.66
C LYS A 134 -9.37 -3.40 6.69
N VAL A 135 -8.86 -2.21 6.37
CA VAL A 135 -9.01 -1.00 7.17
C VAL A 135 -10.14 -0.17 6.58
N GLU A 136 -11.09 0.21 7.42
CA GLU A 136 -12.24 1.00 6.98
C GLU A 136 -11.79 2.31 6.32
N TYR A 137 -12.42 2.65 5.20
CA TYR A 137 -12.19 3.86 4.42
C TYR A 137 -10.79 4.02 3.80
N LYS A 138 -9.79 3.15 4.07
CA LYS A 138 -8.41 3.32 3.56
C LYS A 138 -8.31 3.34 2.03
N PHE A 139 -9.11 2.51 1.35
CA PHE A 139 -9.13 2.39 -0.11
C PHE A 139 -10.56 2.31 -0.65
N ALA A 140 -10.71 2.53 -1.95
CA ALA A 140 -11.94 2.21 -2.68
C ALA A 140 -12.27 0.71 -2.61
N LYS A 141 -13.56 0.40 -2.71
CA LYS A 141 -14.03 -0.97 -2.89
C LYS A 141 -14.09 -1.31 -4.35
N PHE A 142 -13.84 -2.58 -4.61
CA PHE A 142 -13.68 -3.06 -5.96
C PHE A 142 -14.63 -4.25 -6.27
N LEU A 143 -15.74 -4.04 -7.00
CA LEU A 143 -16.60 -5.12 -7.54
C LEU A 143 -16.34 -5.51 -9.01
N VAL A 144 -16.16 -6.81 -9.27
CA VAL A 144 -16.19 -7.45 -10.60
C VAL A 144 -17.49 -8.24 -10.74
N LYS A 145 -18.35 -7.80 -11.65
CA LYS A 145 -19.66 -8.43 -11.90
C LYS A 145 -19.50 -9.67 -12.78
N THR A 146 -20.46 -10.59 -12.69
CA THR A 146 -20.56 -11.78 -13.55
C THR A 146 -20.58 -11.46 -15.04
N SER A 147 -21.09 -10.29 -15.42
CA SER A 147 -21.06 -9.74 -16.78
C SER A 147 -19.67 -9.31 -17.25
N GLY A 148 -18.66 -9.31 -16.37
CA GLY A 148 -17.32 -8.79 -16.63
C GLY A 148 -17.18 -7.28 -16.40
N VAL A 149 -18.27 -6.59 -16.04
CA VAL A 149 -18.24 -5.16 -15.72
C VAL A 149 -17.51 -4.94 -14.39
N LYS A 150 -16.55 -4.01 -14.40
CA LYS A 150 -15.74 -3.61 -13.25
C LYS A 150 -16.26 -2.29 -12.70
N THR A 151 -16.71 -2.27 -11.45
CA THR A 151 -17.29 -1.07 -10.81
C THR A 151 -16.67 -0.84 -9.44
N CYS A 152 -16.11 0.34 -9.20
CA CYS A 152 -15.58 0.74 -7.91
C CYS A 152 -16.58 1.63 -7.15
N THR A 153 -16.41 1.68 -5.84
CA THR A 153 -17.05 2.68 -4.98
C THR A 153 -16.00 3.35 -4.11
N SER A 154 -15.99 4.68 -4.10
CA SER A 154 -15.10 5.49 -3.27
C SER A 154 -15.32 5.27 -1.76
N GLY A 155 -14.23 5.36 -0.99
CA GLY A 155 -14.20 5.12 0.45
C GLY A 155 -14.58 6.34 1.30
N ALA A 156 -15.53 7.18 0.87
CA ALA A 156 -15.76 8.49 1.49
C ALA A 156 -16.26 8.40 2.96
N SER A 157 -15.54 9.05 3.89
CA SER A 157 -15.95 9.33 5.28
C SER A 157 -15.45 10.72 5.70
N THR A 158 -16.17 11.38 6.62
CA THR A 158 -15.84 12.72 7.19
C THR A 158 -14.47 12.78 7.86
N THR A 159 -13.92 11.64 8.27
CA THR A 159 -12.61 11.54 8.93
C THR A 159 -11.44 11.41 7.94
N TYR A 160 -11.71 10.95 6.71
CA TYR A 160 -10.69 10.66 5.70
C TYR A 160 -11.15 11.19 4.34
N ALA A 161 -11.33 12.51 4.24
CA ALA A 161 -11.91 13.19 3.07
C ALA A 161 -11.09 13.05 1.76
N THR A 162 -9.96 12.36 1.80
CA THR A 162 -9.06 12.15 0.65
C THR A 162 -8.48 10.74 0.62
N THR A 163 -9.15 9.71 1.15
CA THR A 163 -8.67 8.34 0.98
C THR A 163 -8.71 7.95 -0.48
N PHE A 164 -7.60 8.26 -1.14
CA PHE A 164 -7.04 7.66 -2.33
C PHE A 164 -8.06 6.76 -3.04
N ASP A 165 -8.90 7.39 -3.88
CA ASP A 165 -9.71 6.72 -4.91
C ASP A 165 -8.81 6.12 -6.01
N VAL A 166 -7.65 5.60 -5.60
CA VAL A 166 -6.62 5.08 -6.47
C VAL A 166 -7.18 3.88 -7.21
N GLY A 167 -7.14 3.99 -8.52
CA GLY A 167 -7.69 2.98 -9.40
C GLY A 167 -9.21 3.02 -9.53
N CYS A 168 -9.92 4.09 -9.12
CA CYS A 168 -11.32 4.29 -9.47
C CYS A 168 -11.46 5.47 -10.46
N ASP A 169 -11.58 5.17 -11.75
CA ASP A 169 -11.73 6.21 -12.79
C ASP A 169 -13.21 6.67 -12.81
N GLN A 170 -13.43 7.98 -12.62
CA GLN A 170 -14.76 8.61 -12.54
C GLN A 170 -15.57 8.21 -11.29
N ALA A 171 -15.00 8.35 -10.11
CA ALA A 171 -15.78 8.92 -9.02
C ALA A 171 -16.05 10.37 -9.41
N GLY A 172 -17.20 10.67 -10.03
CA GLY A 172 -17.62 12.05 -10.29
C GLY A 172 -17.32 12.89 -9.05
N ALA A 173 -16.65 14.04 -9.26
CA ALA A 173 -16.10 14.93 -8.23
C ALA A 173 -16.77 14.68 -6.88
N ALA A 174 -16.01 14.11 -5.92
CA ALA A 174 -16.50 13.74 -4.60
C ALA A 174 -17.59 14.71 -4.16
N ALA A 175 -18.85 14.30 -4.31
CA ALA A 175 -19.91 14.92 -3.55
C ALA A 175 -19.46 14.67 -2.12
N GLN A 176 -19.12 15.75 -1.42
CA GLN A 176 -18.96 15.72 0.02
C GLN A 176 -20.06 14.82 0.57
N TYR A 177 -19.67 13.62 1.00
CA TYR A 177 -20.56 12.62 1.59
C TYR A 177 -21.51 11.90 0.60
N GLY A 178 -20.95 11.08 -0.29
CA GLY A 178 -21.72 10.09 -1.03
C GLY A 178 -20.82 9.14 -1.81
N ALA A 179 -21.00 7.83 -1.64
CA ALA A 179 -20.40 6.82 -2.50
C ALA A 179 -20.70 7.15 -3.97
N SER A 180 -19.68 7.44 -4.77
CA SER A 180 -19.82 7.55 -6.22
C SER A 180 -19.37 6.23 -6.86
N GLU A 181 -20.27 5.63 -7.66
CA GLU A 181 -19.94 4.47 -8.47
C GLU A 181 -19.08 4.92 -9.66
N GLY A 182 -17.88 4.35 -9.77
CA GLY A 182 -16.96 4.57 -10.87
C GLY A 182 -16.66 3.28 -11.63
N THR A 183 -15.92 3.39 -12.72
CA THR A 183 -15.34 2.23 -13.42
C THR A 183 -13.86 2.18 -13.16
N TRP A 184 -13.27 1.00 -13.02
CA TRP A 184 -11.81 0.89 -12.99
C TRP A 184 -11.28 0.16 -14.21
N ARG A 185 -10.06 0.51 -14.62
CA ARG A 185 -9.35 -0.13 -15.73
C ARG A 185 -8.48 -1.29 -15.26
#